data_AF-A0AAW8CHD1-F1
#
_entry.id   AF-A0AAW8CHD1-F1
#
_cell.length_a   1.000
_cell.length_b   1.000
_cell.length_c   1.000
_cell.angle_alpha   90.00
_cell.angle_beta   90.00
_cell.angle_gamma   90.00
#
_symmetry.space_group_name_H-M   'P 1'
#
loop_
_entity.id
_entity.type
_entity.pdbx_description
1 polymer ?
#
loop_
_entity_poly.entity_id
_entity_poly.type
_entity_poly.pdbx_seq_one_letter_code
_entity_poly.pdbx_strand_id
1 'polypeptide(L)'
;MKASTLETIFLIFTLISYVPIISIPFVLGELLKKNNFFILLLLSIVLTFLFSTVSIYWTEKLSNEFMYDIYGFNSYGMSDTEHWIKEISIDNKKTIERIYYRSMGIGWNLKLIISYIMLVIPYNLITCGIIYKRKIH
;
A
#
# COMPACT_ATOMS: atom_id res chain seq x y z
N MET A 1 18.70 14.06 -8.47
CA MET A 1 18.56 12.63 -8.11
C MET A 1 17.95 11.89 -9.28
N LYS A 2 18.28 10.62 -9.54
CA LYS A 2 17.65 9.85 -10.63
C LYS A 2 16.25 9.40 -10.17
N ALA A 3 15.27 9.42 -11.08
CA ALA A 3 13.90 9.00 -10.80
C ALA A 3 13.84 7.55 -10.30
N SER A 4 14.67 6.68 -10.85
CA SER A 4 14.78 5.26 -10.44
C SER A 4 15.28 5.07 -9.00
N THR A 5 16.17 5.94 -8.52
CA THR A 5 16.64 5.88 -7.12
C THR A 5 15.53 6.27 -6.16
N LEU A 6 14.74 7.29 -6.51
CA LEU A 6 13.60 7.72 -5.69
C LEU A 6 12.50 6.66 -5.67
N GLU A 7 12.19 6.07 -6.82
CA GLU A 7 11.24 4.95 -6.95
C GLU A 7 11.67 3.77 -6.06
N THR A 8 12.96 3.44 -6.03
CA THR A 8 13.49 2.37 -5.17
C THR A 8 13.30 2.69 -3.68
N ILE A 9 13.54 3.93 -3.27
CA ILE A 9 13.32 4.37 -1.88
C ILE A 9 11.83 4.26 -1.51
N PHE A 10 10.93 4.73 -2.37
CA PHE A 10 9.50 4.63 -2.13
C PHE A 10 9.02 3.17 -2.08
N LEU A 11 9.59 2.28 -2.89
CA LEU A 11 9.32 0.84 -2.83
C LEU A 11 9.74 0.25 -1.47
N ILE A 12 10.89 0.65 -0.92
CA ILE A 12 11.31 0.22 0.42
C ILE A 12 10.32 0.69 1.49
N PHE A 13 9.87 1.94 1.44
CA PHE A 13 8.84 2.45 2.35
C PHE A 13 7.53 1.67 2.24
N THR A 14 7.11 1.33 1.02
CA THR A 14 5.94 0.48 0.78
C THR A 14 6.12 -0.92 1.40
N LEU A 15 7.30 -1.55 1.28
CA LEU A 15 7.54 -2.85 1.92
C LEU A 15 7.46 -2.76 3.45
N ILE A 16 8.03 -1.70 4.03
CA ILE A 16 7.96 -1.45 5.47
C ILE A 16 6.52 -1.24 5.94
N SER A 17 5.67 -0.57 5.14
CA SER A 17 4.28 -0.33 5.51
C SER A 17 3.43 -1.61 5.58
N TYR A 18 3.85 -2.70 4.93
CA TYR A 18 3.15 -4.00 5.04
C TYR A 18 3.49 -4.79 6.31
N VAL A 19 4.62 -4.50 6.99
CA VAL A 19 5.01 -5.15 8.25
C VAL A 19 3.91 -5.11 9.33
N PRO A 20 3.28 -3.94 9.63
CA PRO A 20 2.22 -3.89 10.63
C PRO A 20 1.04 -4.79 10.28
N ILE A 21 0.64 -4.86 9.01
CA ILE A 21 -0.49 -5.70 8.54
C ILE A 21 -0.27 -7.17 8.89
N ILE A 22 0.97 -7.64 8.74
CA ILE A 22 1.34 -9.03 9.06
C ILE A 22 1.45 -9.23 10.58
N SER A 23 1.96 -8.25 11.32
CA SER A 23 2.17 -8.40 12.77
C SER A 23 0.89 -8.28 13.63
N ILE A 24 -0.12 -7.54 13.17
CA ILE A 24 -1.35 -7.24 13.94
C ILE A 24 -2.04 -8.48 14.53
N PRO A 25 -2.35 -9.55 13.77
CA PRO A 25 -3.03 -10.70 14.35
C PRO A 25 -2.23 -11.33 15.48
N PHE A 26 -0.89 -11.36 15.40
CA PHE A 26 -0.02 -11.90 16.45
C PHE A 26 0.01 -11.01 17.68
N VAL A 27 0.17 -9.70 17.50
CA VAL A 27 0.19 -8.72 18.60
C VAL A 27 -1.14 -8.73 19.35
N LEU A 28 -2.27 -8.75 18.63
CA LEU A 28 -3.61 -8.87 19.22
C LEU A 28 -3.80 -10.22 19.91
N GLY A 29 -3.25 -11.28 19.32
CA GLY A 29 -3.16 -12.61 19.92
C GLY A 29 -2.57 -12.52 21.31
N GLU A 30 -1.37 -11.98 21.48
CA GLU A 30 -0.73 -11.88 22.81
C GLU A 30 -1.47 -10.91 23.76
N LEU A 31 -2.00 -9.79 23.24
CA LEU A 31 -2.62 -8.75 24.06
C LEU A 31 -4.01 -9.14 24.61
N LEU A 32 -4.79 -9.91 23.84
CA LEU A 32 -6.12 -10.36 24.26
C LEU A 32 -6.01 -11.57 25.18
N LYS A 33 -6.06 -11.35 26.50
CA LYS A 33 -6.06 -12.43 27.51
C LYS A 33 -7.29 -13.37 27.43
N LYS A 34 -8.37 -12.94 26.77
CA LYS A 34 -9.62 -13.69 26.66
C LYS A 34 -9.66 -14.47 25.33
N ASN A 35 -9.86 -15.79 25.40
CA ASN A 35 -9.96 -16.68 24.23
C ASN A 35 -11.31 -16.54 23.51
N ASN A 36 -11.61 -15.38 22.95
CA ASN A 36 -12.74 -15.24 22.05
C ASN A 36 -12.25 -15.03 20.61
N PHE A 37 -12.36 -16.09 19.81
CA PHE A 37 -11.97 -16.09 18.40
C PHE A 37 -12.64 -14.97 17.61
N PHE A 38 -13.93 -14.72 17.84
CA PHE A 38 -14.68 -13.70 17.09
C PHE A 38 -14.19 -12.28 17.39
N ILE A 39 -13.83 -12.00 18.65
CA ILE A 39 -13.30 -10.69 19.04
C ILE A 39 -11.91 -10.48 18.44
N LEU A 40 -11.05 -11.51 18.48
CA LEU A 40 -9.72 -11.46 17.87
C LEU A 40 -9.82 -11.21 16.36
N LEU A 41 -10.68 -11.96 15.66
CA LEU A 41 -10.87 -11.85 14.23
C LEU A 41 -11.40 -10.47 13.84
N LEU A 42 -12.43 -9.97 14.54
CA LEU A 42 -13.04 -8.68 14.23
C LEU A 42 -12.07 -7.52 14.45
N LEU A 43 -11.32 -7.52 15.55
CA LEU A 43 -10.28 -6.51 15.80
C LEU A 43 -9.15 -6.58 14.76
N SER A 44 -8.72 -7.78 14.39
CA SER A 44 -7.66 -7.97 13.40
C SER A 44 -8.10 -7.46 12.03
N ILE A 45 -9.32 -7.76 11.58
CA ILE A 45 -9.88 -7.24 10.33
C ILE A 45 -9.95 -5.70 10.38
N VAL A 46 -10.51 -5.10 11.43
CA VAL A 46 -10.63 -3.64 11.50
C VAL A 46 -9.25 -2.96 11.46
N LEU A 47 -8.29 -3.44 12.25
CA LEU A 47 -6.95 -2.86 12.30
C LEU A 47 -6.19 -3.07 10.99
N THR A 48 -6.17 -4.29 10.45
CA THR A 48 -5.48 -4.57 9.18
C THR A 48 -6.11 -3.80 8.02
N PHE A 49 -7.42 -3.51 8.03
CA PHE A 49 -8.05 -2.65 7.04
C PHE A 49 -7.54 -1.20 7.09
N LEU A 50 -7.43 -0.62 8.29
CA LEU A 50 -6.91 0.73 8.47
C LEU A 50 -5.47 0.84 7.95
N PHE A 51 -4.59 -0.10 8.34
CA PHE A 51 -3.20 -0.10 7.89
C PHE A 51 -3.07 -0.38 6.39
N SER A 52 -3.94 -1.25 5.83
CA SER A 52 -3.99 -1.52 4.38
C SER A 52 -4.41 -0.28 3.60
N THR A 53 -5.38 0.48 4.11
CA THR A 53 -5.82 1.75 3.51
C THR A 53 -4.67 2.74 3.44
N VAL A 54 -3.96 2.95 4.56
CA VAL A 54 -2.80 3.85 4.61
C VAL A 54 -1.69 3.39 3.67
N SER A 55 -1.37 2.10 3.65
CA SER A 55 -0.29 1.55 2.82
C SER A 55 -0.56 1.67 1.33
N ILE A 56 -1.80 1.38 0.90
CA ILE A 56 -2.19 1.47 -0.51
C ILE A 56 -2.33 2.92 -0.93
N TYR A 57 -2.89 3.78 -0.08
CA TYR A 57 -2.94 5.23 -0.33
C TYR A 57 -1.55 5.83 -0.52
N TRP A 58 -0.60 5.49 0.35
CA TRP A 58 0.80 5.88 0.23
C TRP A 58 1.38 5.45 -1.13
N THR A 59 1.25 4.17 -1.45
CA THR A 59 1.91 3.56 -2.61
C THR A 59 1.33 4.03 -3.94
N GLU A 60 0.01 4.12 -4.04
CA GLU A 60 -0.67 4.33 -5.32
C GLU A 60 -0.96 5.81 -5.62
N LYS A 61 -1.11 6.64 -4.59
CA LYS A 61 -1.43 8.05 -4.77
C LYS A 61 -0.29 8.94 -4.32
N LEU A 62 0.04 8.91 -3.04
CA LEU A 62 0.93 9.90 -2.45
C LEU A 62 2.37 9.82 -3.02
N SER A 63 2.91 8.60 -3.16
CA SER A 63 4.22 8.35 -3.78
C SER A 63 4.31 8.90 -5.21
N ASN A 64 3.25 8.69 -6.00
CA ASN A 64 3.20 9.12 -7.40
C ASN A 64 3.07 10.66 -7.49
N GLU A 65 2.20 11.27 -6.69
CA GLU A 65 2.07 12.73 -6.61
C GLU A 65 3.39 13.39 -6.19
N PHE A 66 4.09 12.85 -5.17
CA PHE A 66 5.42 13.34 -4.79
C PHE A 66 6.44 13.22 -5.92
N MET A 67 6.43 12.13 -6.68
CA MET A 67 7.30 12.00 -7.86
C MET A 67 6.96 13.02 -8.93
N TYR A 68 5.67 13.27 -9.18
CA TYR A 68 5.25 14.26 -10.16
C TYR A 68 5.69 15.67 -9.77
N ASP A 69 5.51 16.07 -8.52
CA ASP A 69 5.92 17.38 -8.03
C ASP A 69 7.44 17.60 -8.10
N ILE A 70 8.23 16.60 -7.68
CA ILE A 70 9.70 16.68 -7.70
C ILE A 70 10.21 16.85 -9.13
N TYR A 71 9.65 16.10 -10.07
CA TYR A 71 10.10 16.10 -11.48
C TYR A 71 9.35 17.09 -12.37
N GLY A 72 8.40 17.86 -11.83
CA GLY A 72 7.64 18.88 -12.56
C GLY A 72 6.68 18.29 -13.60
N PHE A 73 6.11 17.12 -13.31
CA PHE A 73 5.13 16.46 -14.16
C PHE A 73 3.71 16.91 -13.77
N ASN A 74 2.96 17.41 -14.74
CA ASN A 74 1.55 17.77 -14.57
C ASN A 74 0.67 16.60 -15.03
N SER A 75 0.09 15.85 -14.10
CA SER A 75 -0.81 14.73 -14.42
C SER A 75 -2.12 15.13 -15.09
N TYR A 76 -2.46 16.43 -15.10
CA TYR A 76 -3.67 17.00 -15.70
C TYR A 76 -3.40 17.72 -17.03
N GLY A 77 -2.16 17.74 -17.53
CA GLY A 77 -1.85 18.28 -18.85
C GLY A 77 -2.65 17.56 -19.94
N MET A 78 -3.06 18.29 -20.99
CA MET A 78 -3.78 17.72 -22.13
C MET A 78 -2.86 17.45 -23.33
N SER A 79 -1.62 17.96 -23.30
CA SER A 79 -0.60 17.74 -24.33
C SER A 79 0.75 17.35 -23.72
N ASP A 80 1.60 16.67 -24.49
CA ASP A 80 2.96 16.25 -24.07
C ASP A 80 3.82 17.43 -23.60
N THR A 81 3.58 18.62 -24.16
CA THR A 81 4.24 19.86 -23.75
C THR A 81 3.70 20.44 -22.45
N GLU A 82 2.42 20.19 -22.13
CA GLU A 82 1.78 20.64 -20.87
C GLU A 82 2.06 19.69 -19.71
N HIS A 83 2.33 18.40 -20.00
CA HIS A 83 2.72 17.42 -19.00
C HIS A 83 4.06 17.74 -18.34
N TRP A 84 4.94 18.50 -18.99
CA TRP A 84 6.30 18.76 -18.52
C TRP A 84 6.53 20.25 -18.25
N ILE A 85 6.49 20.65 -16.98
CA ILE A 85 6.73 22.04 -16.55
C ILE A 85 8.25 22.33 -16.46
N LYS A 86 9.07 21.27 -16.33
CA LYS A 86 10.53 21.37 -16.23
C LYS A 86 11.21 20.53 -17.29
N GLU A 87 12.32 21.05 -17.81
CA GLU A 87 13.20 20.27 -18.67
C GLU A 87 14.00 19.28 -17.80
N ILE A 88 13.76 17.99 -18.02
CA ILE A 88 14.42 16.89 -17.31
C ILE A 88 14.98 15.87 -18.31
N SER A 89 15.93 15.05 -17.85
CA SER A 89 16.55 14.02 -18.69
C SER A 89 15.53 13.02 -19.24
N ILE A 90 15.79 12.52 -20.46
CA ILE A 90 14.94 11.56 -21.17
C ILE A 90 14.68 10.29 -20.33
N ASP A 91 15.69 9.80 -19.60
CA ASP A 91 15.56 8.62 -18.73
C ASP A 91 14.56 8.84 -17.58
N ASN A 92 14.57 10.04 -16.99
CA ASN A 92 13.62 10.39 -15.94
C ASN A 92 12.21 10.55 -16.54
N LYS A 93 12.07 11.17 -17.72
CA LYS A 93 10.76 11.29 -18.41
C LYS A 93 10.10 9.94 -18.63
N LYS A 94 10.84 8.99 -19.22
CA LYS A 94 10.37 7.61 -19.45
C LYS A 94 9.93 6.92 -18.15
N THR A 95 10.64 7.18 -17.05
CA THR A 95 10.29 6.59 -15.74
C THR A 95 8.96 7.13 -15.21
N ILE A 96 8.76 8.45 -15.27
CA ILE A 96 7.52 9.10 -14.82
C ILE A 96 6.33 8.71 -15.70
N GLU A 97 6.50 8.75 -17.02
CA GLU A 97 5.45 8.35 -17.97
C GLU A 97 4.99 6.92 -17.72
N ARG A 98 5.94 6.00 -17.51
CA ARG A 98 5.62 4.61 -17.13
C ARG A 98 4.80 4.53 -15.85
N ILE A 99 5.15 5.31 -14.81
CA ILE A 99 4.39 5.36 -13.55
C ILE A 99 2.98 5.89 -13.80
N TYR A 100 2.86 6.96 -14.58
CA TYR A 100 1.59 7.59 -14.94
C TYR A 100 0.65 6.64 -15.67
N TYR A 101 1.11 6.00 -16.74
CA TYR A 101 0.31 5.02 -17.49
C TYR A 101 -0.08 3.82 -16.64
N ARG A 102 0.77 3.38 -15.70
CA ARG A 102 0.43 2.31 -14.74
C ARG A 102 -0.67 2.74 -13.76
N SER A 103 -0.74 4.02 -13.41
CA SER A 103 -1.70 4.57 -12.45
C SER A 103 -3.09 4.84 -13.06
N MET A 104 -3.19 5.02 -14.39
CA MET A 104 -4.41 5.43 -15.08
C MET A 104 -5.55 4.39 -15.15
N GLY A 105 -5.27 3.10 -14.91
CA GLY A 105 -6.26 2.04 -15.12
C GLY A 105 -7.23 1.84 -13.95
N ILE A 106 -6.69 1.51 -12.78
CA ILE A 106 -7.48 1.12 -11.60
C ILE A 106 -7.17 2.10 -10.47
N GLY A 107 -8.18 2.87 -10.05
CA GLY A 107 -8.06 3.76 -8.91
C GLY A 107 -7.65 3.01 -7.64
N TRP A 108 -6.86 3.66 -6.78
CA TRP A 108 -6.31 3.07 -5.56
C TRP A 108 -7.39 2.48 -4.63
N ASN A 109 -8.59 3.08 -4.61
CA ASN A 109 -9.74 2.57 -3.86
C ASN A 109 -10.11 1.14 -4.27
N LEU A 110 -10.14 0.86 -5.57
CA LEU A 110 -10.51 -0.46 -6.07
C LEU A 110 -9.38 -1.46 -5.84
N LYS A 111 -8.12 -1.04 -5.98
CA LYS A 111 -6.95 -1.86 -5.63
C LYS A 111 -6.97 -2.25 -4.14
N LEU A 112 -7.37 -1.33 -3.26
CA LEU A 112 -7.56 -1.60 -1.84
C LEU A 112 -8.61 -2.69 -1.62
N ILE A 113 -9.80 -2.54 -2.20
CA ILE A 113 -10.89 -3.52 -2.02
C ILE A 113 -10.48 -4.90 -2.52
N ILE A 114 -9.90 -4.99 -3.73
CA ILE A 114 -9.50 -6.27 -4.33
C ILE A 114 -8.40 -6.95 -3.49
N SER A 115 -7.34 -6.21 -3.16
CA SER A 115 -6.23 -6.76 -2.37
C SER A 115 -6.69 -7.18 -0.97
N TYR A 116 -7.58 -6.40 -0.35
CA TYR A 116 -8.08 -6.68 0.97
C TYR A 116 -8.95 -7.95 1.01
N ILE A 117 -9.89 -8.08 0.07
CA ILE A 117 -10.78 -9.24 -0.02
C ILE A 117 -10.00 -10.50 -0.39
N MET A 118 -9.10 -10.43 -1.38
CA MET A 118 -8.42 -11.62 -1.88
C MET A 118 -7.26 -12.10 -1.01
N LEU A 119 -6.55 -11.19 -0.33
CA LEU A 119 -5.33 -11.54 0.40
C LEU A 119 -5.50 -11.36 1.91
N VAL A 120 -5.96 -10.19 2.35
CA VAL A 120 -5.92 -9.82 3.78
C VAL A 120 -6.99 -10.54 4.60
N ILE A 121 -8.20 -10.73 4.06
CA ILE A 121 -9.26 -11.48 4.77
C ILE A 121 -8.89 -12.96 4.96
N PRO A 122 -8.51 -13.73 3.92
CA PRO A 122 -8.07 -15.12 4.09
C PRO A 122 -6.87 -15.24 5.04
N TYR A 123 -5.91 -14.31 4.94
CA TYR A 123 -4.76 -14.24 5.84
C TYR A 123 -5.19 -14.08 7.31
N ASN A 124 -6.09 -13.14 7.62
CA ASN A 124 -6.59 -12.92 8.98
C ASN A 124 -7.32 -14.16 9.51
N LEU A 125 -8.13 -14.83 8.68
CA LEU A 125 -8.84 -16.05 9.07
C LEU A 125 -7.87 -17.18 9.48
N ILE A 126 -6.86 -17.44 8.64
CA ILE A 126 -5.87 -18.49 8.88
C ILE A 126 -5.05 -18.17 10.12
N THR A 127 -4.51 -16.95 10.23
CA THR A 127 -3.65 -16.54 11.34
C THR A 127 -4.39 -16.53 12.68
N CYS A 128 -5.59 -15.94 12.73
CA CYS A 128 -6.41 -15.96 13.93
C CYS A 128 -6.77 -17.40 14.34
N GLY A 129 -7.03 -18.29 13.37
CA GLY A 129 -7.31 -19.70 13.62
C GLY A 129 -6.12 -20.43 14.27
N ILE A 130 -4.91 -20.20 13.75
CA ILE A 130 -3.66 -20.76 14.29
C ILE A 130 -3.42 -20.25 15.72
N ILE A 131 -3.55 -18.94 15.94
CA ILE A 131 -3.34 -18.31 17.25
C ILE A 131 -4.35 -18.83 18.27
N TYR A 132 -5.62 -18.95 17.89
CA TYR A 132 -6.66 -19.46 18.77
C TYR A 132 -6.40 -20.91 19.18
N LYS A 133 -6.02 -21.77 18.22
CA LYS A 133 -5.65 -23.16 18.51
C LYS A 133 -4.47 -23.25 19.48
N ARG A 134 -3.44 -22.41 19.27
CA ARG A 134 -2.25 -22.35 20.15
C ARG A 134 -2.59 -21.91 21.58
N LYS A 135 -3.66 -21.16 21.80
CA LYS A 135 -4.07 -20.72 23.14
C LYS A 135 -5.01 -21.68 23.88
N ILE A 136 -5.56 -22.68 23.18
CA ILE A 136 -6.42 -23.71 23.80
C ILE A 136 -5.59 -24.88 24.33
N HIS A 137 -4.52 -25.23 23.61
CA HIS A 137 -3.51 -26.20 24.06
C HIS A 137 -2.46 -25.54 24.94
#